data_AF-Q97SH4-F1
#
_entry.id   AF-Q97SH4-F1
#
_cell.length_a   1.000
_cell.length_b   1.000
_cell.length_c   1.000
_cell.angle_alpha   90.00
_cell.angle_beta   90.00
_cell.angle_gamma   90.00
#
_symmetry.space_group_name_H-M   'P 1'
#
loop_
_entity.id
_entity.type
_entity.pdbx_description
1 polymer ?
#
loop_
_entity_poly.entity_id
_entity_poly.type
_entity_poly.pdbx_seq_one_letter_code
_entity_poly.pdbx_strand_id
1 'polypeptide(L)'
;MEEKVSLKVRVQKLGTSLSNMVMPNIGAFIAWGVLTALFIADGYLPNEQLATVVGPMLTYLLPILIGYTGGYMIHGQRGAVVGAIATVGAITGSSVPMFIGAMVMGPLGGWTIKKFDEKFQEKIRPGFEMLVNNFSAGLVGFALLLLAFYAIGPVVSTLTGAVGNGVEAIVNARLLPMANIIIEPAKVLFLNNALNHGIFTPLGVEQVAQAGKSILFLLEANPGPGLGILLAYAVFGKGSAKSSSWGAMVIHFFGGIHEIYFPYVMMKPTLFLAAMAGGISGTFTFQLLDAGLKSPASPGSIIAIIATAPKGVWPHLNVLLGVLVAAVVSFLVAALILHADKSTEDSLEAAQAATQAAKAQSKGQLVSTSVDAVVSTDSVEKIIFACDAGMGSSAMGASILRDKVKKAGLEIPVSNQAISNLLDTPKTLIVTQEELTPRAKDKSPSAIHVSVDNFLASSRYDEIVASLTGASPIAEIEGDIPTSAPVDSQESDLNHIDAVVVAYGKAQGTATMGCETIRAIFRNKNIRIPVSTAKISELGEFNSKNIMIVTTISLQAEVQQAAPNSQFLIVDSLVTTPEYDKMAARMYK
;
A
#
# COMPACT_ATOMS: atom_id res chain seq x y z
N MET A 1 -24.39 -21.67 7.27
CA MET A 1 -24.23 -20.85 8.50
C MET A 1 -23.65 -19.53 8.00
N GLU A 2 -24.40 -18.44 7.94
CA GLU A 2 -23.81 -17.13 7.59
C GLU A 2 -22.74 -16.86 8.64
N GLU A 3 -21.47 -16.86 8.22
CA GLU A 3 -20.38 -16.43 9.10
C GLU A 3 -20.78 -15.08 9.69
N LYS A 4 -20.93 -15.02 11.01
CA LYS A 4 -21.11 -13.76 11.72
C LYS A 4 -19.82 -12.97 11.54
N VAL A 5 -19.73 -12.23 10.44
CA VAL A 5 -18.64 -11.31 10.17
C VAL A 5 -18.49 -10.44 11.41
N SER A 6 -17.37 -10.60 12.11
CA SER A 6 -17.18 -9.94 13.40
C SER A 6 -17.32 -8.42 13.23
N LEU A 7 -17.81 -7.74 14.27
CA LEU A 7 -17.94 -6.28 14.26
C LEU A 7 -16.62 -5.59 13.87
N LYS A 8 -15.49 -6.16 14.33
CA LYS A 8 -14.14 -5.73 13.96
C LYS A 8 -13.92 -5.73 12.45
N VAL A 9 -14.26 -6.82 11.76
CA VAL A 9 -14.10 -6.94 10.30
C VAL A 9 -15.00 -5.93 9.57
N ARG A 10 -16.22 -5.66 10.05
CA ARG A 10 -17.10 -4.65 9.44
C ARG A 10 -16.54 -3.24 9.58
N VAL A 11 -16.05 -2.87 10.76
CA VAL A 11 -15.43 -1.55 11.00
C VAL A 11 -14.17 -1.38 10.17
N GLN A 12 -13.34 -2.42 10.07
CA GLN A 12 -12.16 -2.41 9.20
C GLN A 12 -12.54 -2.24 7.73
N LYS A 13 -13.49 -3.03 7.22
CA LYS A 13 -13.97 -2.90 5.83
C LYS A 13 -14.51 -1.50 5.53
N LEU A 14 -15.23 -0.89 6.47
CA LEU A 14 -15.72 0.48 6.33
C LEU A 14 -14.56 1.48 6.24
N GLY A 15 -13.61 1.42 7.19
CA GLY A 15 -12.44 2.30 7.21
C GLY A 15 -11.57 2.17 5.96
N THR A 16 -11.32 0.94 5.51
CA THR A 16 -10.58 0.66 4.27
C THR A 16 -11.33 1.20 3.04
N SER A 17 -12.66 1.02 2.99
CA SER A 17 -13.48 1.57 1.91
C SER A 17 -13.37 3.09 1.83
N LEU A 18 -13.53 3.80 2.96
CA LEU A 18 -13.40 5.27 3.02
C LEU A 18 -12.00 5.74 2.61
N SER A 19 -10.96 5.07 3.09
CA SER A 19 -9.57 5.36 2.72
C SER A 19 -9.34 5.18 1.21
N ASN A 20 -9.89 4.14 0.61
CA ASN A 20 -9.74 3.86 -0.83
C ASN A 20 -10.42 4.90 -1.73
N MET A 21 -11.32 5.73 -1.19
CA MET A 21 -11.91 6.86 -1.93
C MET A 21 -11.00 8.10 -1.92
N VAL A 22 -10.13 8.25 -0.92
CA VAL A 22 -9.28 9.43 -0.74
C VAL A 22 -7.86 9.19 -1.24
N MET A 23 -7.29 8.01 -0.96
CA MET A 23 -5.89 7.69 -1.25
C MET A 23 -5.49 7.86 -2.73
N PRO A 24 -6.29 7.40 -3.73
CA PRO A 24 -5.95 7.62 -5.14
C PRO A 24 -5.91 9.10 -5.54
N ASN A 25 -6.56 9.97 -4.76
CA ASN A 25 -6.69 11.40 -5.02
C ASN A 25 -5.68 12.25 -4.25
N ILE A 26 -4.75 11.64 -3.51
CA ILE A 26 -3.83 12.34 -2.59
C ILE A 26 -2.98 13.40 -3.29
N GLY A 27 -2.64 13.21 -4.58
CA GLY A 27 -1.95 14.22 -5.38
C GLY A 27 -2.72 15.53 -5.50
N ALA A 28 -4.05 15.49 -5.57
CA ALA A 28 -4.89 16.68 -5.60
C ALA A 28 -4.90 17.41 -4.24
N PHE A 29 -4.85 16.66 -3.13
CA PHE A 29 -4.73 17.23 -1.79
C PHE A 29 -3.38 17.91 -1.57
N ILE A 30 -2.30 17.30 -2.07
CA ILE A 30 -0.95 17.89 -2.02
C ILE A 30 -0.95 19.18 -2.84
N ALA A 31 -1.47 19.17 -4.07
CA ALA A 31 -1.55 20.36 -4.91
C ALA A 31 -2.34 21.50 -4.23
N TRP A 32 -3.50 21.17 -3.65
CA TRP A 32 -4.30 22.13 -2.88
C TRP A 32 -3.56 22.65 -1.64
N GLY A 33 -2.87 21.78 -0.90
CA GLY A 33 -2.08 22.14 0.27
C GLY A 33 -0.93 23.08 -0.07
N VAL A 34 -0.19 22.82 -1.15
CA VAL A 34 0.89 23.69 -1.65
C VAL A 34 0.32 25.05 -2.07
N LEU A 35 -0.77 25.08 -2.84
CA LEU A 35 -1.43 26.32 -3.26
C LEU A 35 -1.85 27.15 -2.03
N THR A 36 -2.42 26.49 -1.02
CA THR A 36 -2.85 27.11 0.24
C THR A 36 -1.65 27.63 1.05
N ALA A 37 -0.57 26.86 1.13
CA ALA A 37 0.64 27.28 1.84
C ALA A 37 1.31 28.50 1.19
N LEU A 38 1.31 28.57 -0.15
CA LEU A 38 1.98 29.62 -0.90
C LEU A 38 1.14 30.90 -1.03
N PHE A 39 -0.08 30.81 -1.57
CA PHE A 39 -0.71 31.97 -2.20
C PHE A 39 -1.80 32.68 -1.39
N ILE A 40 -2.32 32.07 -0.32
CA ILE A 40 -3.30 32.76 0.54
C ILE A 40 -2.67 34.00 1.21
N ALA A 41 -3.49 34.87 1.79
CA ALA A 41 -3.02 36.08 2.48
C ALA A 41 -1.91 35.78 3.52
N ASP A 42 -2.10 34.72 4.31
CA ASP A 42 -1.14 34.23 5.32
C ASP A 42 -0.14 33.20 4.75
N GLY A 43 0.00 33.14 3.43
CA GLY A 43 0.89 32.25 2.72
C GLY A 43 2.31 32.79 2.62
N TYR A 44 3.23 31.94 2.16
CA TYR A 44 4.64 32.34 1.96
C TYR A 44 4.79 33.39 0.85
N LEU A 45 3.99 33.29 -0.20
CA LEU A 45 3.98 34.16 -1.39
C LEU A 45 2.55 34.62 -1.71
N PRO A 46 1.95 35.52 -0.90
CA PRO A 46 0.55 35.92 -1.05
C PRO A 46 0.25 36.45 -2.45
N ASN A 47 -0.77 35.90 -3.10
CA ASN A 47 -1.22 36.32 -4.42
C ASN A 47 -2.75 36.15 -4.49
N GLU A 48 -3.49 37.26 -4.48
CA GLU A 48 -4.95 37.23 -4.46
C GLU A 48 -5.55 36.46 -5.65
N GLN A 49 -4.99 36.61 -6.85
CA GLN A 49 -5.50 35.94 -8.04
C GLN A 49 -5.33 34.43 -7.94
N LEU A 50 -4.17 33.95 -7.50
CA LEU A 50 -3.91 32.51 -7.33
C LEU A 50 -4.63 31.93 -6.11
N ALA A 51 -4.80 32.72 -5.04
CA ALA A 51 -5.56 32.31 -3.86
C ALA A 51 -7.02 31.99 -4.18
N THR A 52 -7.62 32.62 -5.20
CA THR A 52 -8.99 32.31 -5.61
C THR A 52 -9.20 30.86 -6.04
N VAL A 53 -8.13 30.15 -6.43
CA VAL A 53 -8.19 28.72 -6.83
C VAL A 53 -8.36 27.78 -5.64
N VAL A 54 -7.94 28.21 -4.43
CA VAL A 54 -8.00 27.39 -3.21
C VAL A 54 -9.44 26.96 -2.89
N GLY A 55 -10.39 27.89 -2.98
CA GLY A 55 -11.81 27.65 -2.68
C GLY A 55 -12.44 26.61 -3.60
N PRO A 56 -12.40 26.78 -4.93
CA PRO A 56 -12.92 25.80 -5.87
C PRO A 56 -12.27 24.41 -5.77
N MET A 57 -10.97 24.34 -5.48
CA MET A 57 -10.32 23.05 -5.22
C MET A 57 -10.91 22.36 -3.98
N LEU A 58 -11.08 23.11 -2.90
CA LEU A 58 -11.59 22.60 -1.63
C LEU A 58 -13.06 22.16 -1.71
N THR A 59 -13.90 22.99 -2.31
CA THR A 59 -15.36 22.79 -2.33
C THR A 59 -15.82 21.89 -3.48
N TYR A 60 -15.16 21.94 -4.63
CA TYR A 60 -15.56 21.16 -5.81
C TYR A 60 -14.58 20.05 -6.15
N LEU A 61 -13.33 20.37 -6.49
CA LEU A 61 -12.40 19.39 -7.06
C LEU A 61 -12.19 18.18 -6.14
N LEU A 62 -11.83 18.42 -4.88
CA LEU A 62 -11.49 17.35 -3.94
C LEU A 62 -12.71 16.47 -3.62
N PRO A 63 -13.90 16.99 -3.26
CA PRO A 63 -15.06 16.15 -3.03
C PRO A 63 -15.51 15.41 -4.31
N ILE A 64 -15.50 16.06 -5.48
CA ILE A 64 -15.86 15.40 -6.75
C ILE A 64 -14.94 14.22 -7.05
N LEU A 65 -13.63 14.35 -6.82
CA LEU A 65 -12.68 13.26 -7.01
C LEU A 65 -12.97 12.10 -6.05
N ILE A 66 -13.29 12.38 -4.78
CA ILE A 66 -13.72 11.34 -3.82
C ILE A 66 -14.98 10.64 -4.30
N GLY A 67 -15.99 11.41 -4.74
CA GLY A 67 -17.25 10.87 -5.26
C GLY A 67 -17.06 10.05 -6.52
N TYR A 68 -16.18 10.50 -7.42
CA TYR A 68 -15.78 9.78 -8.62
C TYR A 68 -15.12 8.44 -8.28
N THR A 69 -14.12 8.44 -7.39
CA THR A 69 -13.44 7.22 -6.96
C THR A 69 -14.38 6.28 -6.23
N GLY A 70 -15.23 6.80 -5.33
CA GLY A 70 -16.24 5.99 -4.64
C GLY A 70 -17.24 5.33 -5.60
N GLY A 71 -17.65 6.04 -6.65
CA GLY A 71 -18.47 5.47 -7.72
C GLY A 71 -17.74 4.44 -8.56
N TYR A 72 -16.46 4.70 -8.88
CA TYR A 72 -15.58 3.79 -9.62
C TYR A 72 -15.42 2.44 -8.92
N MET A 73 -15.25 2.46 -7.59
CA MET A 73 -15.11 1.25 -6.77
C MET A 73 -16.34 0.32 -6.84
N ILE A 74 -17.52 0.83 -7.18
CA ILE A 74 -18.75 0.03 -7.20
C ILE A 74 -19.08 -0.48 -8.62
N HIS A 75 -18.91 0.38 -9.63
CA HIS A 75 -19.35 0.08 -11.00
C HIS A 75 -18.48 0.72 -12.09
N GLY A 76 -17.16 0.74 -11.87
CA GLY A 76 -16.16 1.21 -12.83
C GLY A 76 -16.45 2.61 -13.35
N GLN A 77 -16.13 2.86 -14.62
CA GLN A 77 -16.20 4.22 -15.19
C GLN A 77 -17.61 4.83 -15.15
N ARG A 78 -18.66 4.04 -15.38
CA ARG A 78 -20.04 4.53 -15.34
C ARG A 78 -20.44 4.91 -13.91
N GLY A 79 -20.09 4.08 -12.94
CA GLY A 79 -20.28 4.40 -11.53
C GLY A 79 -19.54 5.67 -11.13
N ALA A 80 -18.31 5.86 -11.64
CA ALA A 80 -17.50 7.04 -11.35
C ALA A 80 -18.16 8.34 -11.82
N VAL A 81 -18.66 8.37 -13.06
CA VAL A 81 -19.34 9.54 -13.62
C VAL A 81 -20.63 9.84 -12.85
N VAL A 82 -21.46 8.83 -12.57
CA VAL A 82 -22.71 9.02 -11.82
C VAL A 82 -22.44 9.48 -10.39
N GLY A 83 -21.44 8.90 -9.73
CA GLY A 83 -21.01 9.30 -8.38
C GLY A 83 -20.50 10.74 -8.34
N ALA A 84 -19.74 11.18 -9.35
CA ALA A 84 -19.30 12.56 -9.49
C ALA A 84 -20.48 13.53 -9.67
N ILE A 85 -21.44 13.22 -10.55
CA ILE A 85 -22.65 14.04 -10.76
C ILE A 85 -23.47 14.15 -9.46
N ALA A 86 -23.68 13.03 -8.78
CA ALA A 86 -24.41 12.99 -7.51
C ALA A 86 -23.71 13.82 -6.41
N THR A 87 -22.38 13.81 -6.40
CA THR A 87 -21.56 14.60 -5.48
C THR A 87 -21.68 16.10 -5.72
N VAL A 88 -21.79 16.55 -6.99
CA VAL A 88 -22.07 17.97 -7.30
C VAL A 88 -23.39 18.42 -6.67
N GLY A 89 -24.42 17.57 -6.69
CA GLY A 89 -25.69 17.85 -6.00
C GLY A 89 -25.50 18.05 -4.49
N ALA A 90 -24.72 17.19 -3.84
CA ALA A 90 -24.45 17.32 -2.41
C ALA A 90 -23.65 18.60 -2.08
N ILE A 91 -22.62 18.93 -2.87
CA ILE A 91 -21.82 20.15 -2.71
C ILE A 91 -22.69 21.39 -2.84
N THR A 92 -23.48 21.47 -3.91
CA THR A 92 -24.31 22.66 -4.19
C THR A 92 -25.49 22.81 -3.24
N GLY A 93 -25.92 21.71 -2.60
CA GLY A 93 -26.92 21.72 -1.53
C GLY A 93 -26.38 22.07 -0.14
N SER A 94 -25.10 22.43 0.00
CA SER A 94 -24.48 22.81 1.28
C SER A 94 -23.54 24.00 1.12
N SER A 95 -23.25 24.69 2.23
CA SER A 95 -22.27 25.78 2.32
C SER A 95 -20.89 25.31 2.81
N VAL A 96 -20.79 24.05 3.25
CA VAL A 96 -19.56 23.46 3.82
C VAL A 96 -18.97 22.44 2.84
N PRO A 97 -17.63 22.27 2.77
CA PRO A 97 -17.03 21.24 1.92
C PRO A 97 -17.56 19.82 2.21
N MET A 98 -18.17 19.18 1.21
CA MET A 98 -18.90 17.90 1.36
C MET A 98 -18.03 16.66 1.15
N PHE A 99 -16.95 16.50 1.91
CA PHE A 99 -16.08 15.31 1.84
C PHE A 99 -16.83 14.03 2.28
N ILE A 100 -17.49 14.08 3.44
CA ILE A 100 -18.32 12.96 3.93
C ILE A 100 -19.52 12.74 3.00
N GLY A 101 -20.12 13.82 2.49
CA GLY A 101 -21.20 13.76 1.51
C GLY A 101 -20.76 13.03 0.24
N ALA A 102 -19.57 13.33 -0.29
CA ALA A 102 -19.00 12.65 -1.44
C ALA A 102 -18.72 11.17 -1.17
N MET A 103 -18.22 10.82 0.02
CA MET A 103 -17.99 9.42 0.43
C MET A 103 -19.29 8.60 0.51
N VAL A 104 -20.44 9.24 0.73
CA VAL A 104 -21.76 8.60 0.68
C VAL A 104 -22.30 8.57 -0.74
N MET A 105 -22.30 9.73 -1.43
CA MET A 105 -22.92 9.90 -2.75
C MET A 105 -22.19 9.20 -3.87
N GLY A 106 -20.87 9.11 -3.81
CA GLY A 106 -20.06 8.41 -4.81
C GLY A 106 -20.48 6.94 -4.93
N PRO A 107 -20.33 6.14 -3.86
CA PRO A 107 -20.74 4.73 -3.85
C PRO A 107 -22.23 4.53 -4.09
N LEU A 108 -23.09 5.41 -3.55
CA LEU A 108 -24.53 5.35 -3.80
C LEU A 108 -24.83 5.53 -5.29
N GLY A 109 -24.18 6.50 -5.95
CA GLY A 109 -24.28 6.71 -7.39
C GLY A 109 -23.82 5.50 -8.19
N GLY A 110 -22.66 4.94 -7.85
CA GLY A 110 -22.16 3.70 -8.44
C GLY A 110 -23.11 2.52 -8.26
N TRP A 111 -23.70 2.37 -7.08
CA TRP A 111 -24.64 1.30 -6.77
C TRP A 111 -25.96 1.45 -7.53
N THR A 112 -26.51 2.67 -7.61
CA THR A 112 -27.78 2.91 -8.33
C THR A 112 -27.64 2.61 -9.82
N ILE A 113 -26.54 3.04 -10.46
CA ILE A 113 -26.32 2.74 -11.88
C ILE A 113 -26.01 1.26 -12.11
N LYS A 114 -25.28 0.61 -11.20
CA LYS A 114 -25.09 -0.85 -11.24
C LYS A 114 -26.42 -1.60 -11.24
N LYS A 115 -27.33 -1.24 -10.33
CA LYS A 115 -28.66 -1.84 -10.23
C LYS A 115 -29.53 -1.55 -11.45
N PHE A 116 -29.37 -0.38 -12.06
CA PHE A 116 -30.01 -0.07 -13.33
C PHE A 116 -29.48 -1.01 -14.44
N ASP A 117 -28.17 -1.11 -14.60
CA ASP A 117 -27.55 -1.94 -15.63
C ASP A 117 -27.92 -3.41 -15.46
N GLU A 118 -27.80 -3.98 -14.25
CA GLU A 118 -28.21 -5.36 -13.96
C GLU A 118 -29.67 -5.66 -14.36
N LYS A 119 -30.57 -4.66 -14.27
CA LYS A 119 -32.00 -4.84 -14.56
C LYS A 119 -32.38 -4.61 -16.03
N PHE A 120 -31.64 -3.75 -16.72
CA PHE A 120 -32.01 -3.27 -18.05
C PHE A 120 -31.06 -3.71 -19.16
N GLN A 121 -29.80 -4.04 -18.88
CA GLN A 121 -28.79 -4.31 -19.92
C GLN A 121 -29.22 -5.41 -20.89
N GLU A 122 -29.73 -6.52 -20.37
CA GLU A 122 -30.17 -7.69 -21.16
C GLU A 122 -31.42 -7.40 -22.02
N LYS A 123 -32.12 -6.30 -21.77
CA LYS A 123 -33.34 -5.91 -22.50
C LYS A 123 -33.06 -4.92 -23.63
N ILE A 124 -31.81 -4.46 -23.77
CA ILE A 124 -31.43 -3.47 -24.78
C ILE A 124 -31.14 -4.18 -26.10
N ARG A 125 -31.67 -3.63 -27.19
CA ARG A 125 -31.41 -4.15 -28.54
C ARG A 125 -29.97 -3.86 -28.95
N PRO A 126 -29.30 -4.80 -29.65
CA PRO A 126 -27.97 -4.56 -30.22
C PRO A 126 -27.96 -3.28 -31.07
N GLY A 127 -26.92 -2.45 -30.90
CA GLY A 127 -26.79 -1.14 -31.55
C GLY A 127 -27.36 0.05 -30.77
N PHE A 128 -28.30 -0.17 -29.84
CA PHE A 128 -28.79 0.89 -28.92
C PHE A 128 -28.07 0.92 -27.58
N GLU A 129 -27.15 -0.02 -27.33
CA GLU A 129 -26.44 -0.16 -26.05
C GLU A 129 -25.70 1.11 -25.64
N MET A 130 -24.92 1.72 -26.54
CA MET A 130 -24.19 2.95 -26.21
C MET A 130 -25.14 4.13 -25.90
N LEU A 131 -26.24 4.25 -26.65
CA LEU A 131 -27.26 5.28 -26.41
C LEU A 131 -27.85 5.11 -25.02
N VAL A 132 -28.32 3.91 -24.68
CA VAL A 132 -28.92 3.62 -23.38
C VAL A 132 -27.89 3.75 -22.26
N ASN A 133 -26.66 3.29 -22.45
CA ASN A 133 -25.59 3.39 -21.45
C ASN A 133 -25.28 4.85 -21.08
N ASN A 134 -25.21 5.74 -22.08
CA ASN A 134 -24.92 7.16 -21.88
C ASN A 134 -26.13 7.90 -21.28
N PHE A 135 -27.33 7.70 -21.85
CA PHE A 135 -28.55 8.35 -21.36
C PHE A 135 -28.94 7.89 -19.96
N SER A 136 -28.81 6.61 -19.65
CA SER A 136 -29.11 6.11 -18.30
C SER A 136 -28.14 6.66 -17.27
N ALA A 137 -26.83 6.70 -17.55
CA ALA A 137 -25.86 7.32 -16.64
C ALA A 137 -26.19 8.81 -16.42
N GLY A 138 -26.53 9.54 -17.49
CA GLY A 138 -26.95 10.94 -17.39
C GLY A 138 -28.24 11.15 -16.59
N LEU A 139 -29.30 10.40 -16.88
CA LEU A 139 -30.62 10.55 -16.24
C LEU A 139 -30.62 10.07 -14.79
N VAL A 140 -29.96 8.93 -14.50
CA VAL A 140 -29.78 8.45 -13.12
C VAL A 140 -28.92 9.43 -12.34
N GLY A 141 -27.82 9.91 -12.93
CA GLY A 141 -26.98 10.96 -12.34
C GLY A 141 -27.78 12.23 -12.02
N PHE A 142 -28.60 12.70 -12.96
CA PHE A 142 -29.48 13.86 -12.76
C PHE A 142 -30.47 13.66 -11.61
N ALA A 143 -31.14 12.51 -11.55
CA ALA A 143 -32.08 12.20 -10.47
C ALA A 143 -31.38 12.18 -9.10
N LEU A 144 -30.19 11.57 -9.03
CA LEU A 144 -29.39 11.54 -7.82
C LEU A 144 -28.83 12.91 -7.44
N LEU A 145 -28.49 13.76 -8.41
CA LEU A 145 -28.07 15.14 -8.17
C LEU A 145 -29.19 15.94 -7.50
N LEU A 146 -30.42 15.87 -8.03
CA LEU A 146 -31.57 16.55 -7.42
C LEU A 146 -31.86 16.03 -6.01
N LEU A 147 -31.82 14.70 -5.84
CA LEU A 147 -31.99 14.08 -4.52
C LEU A 147 -30.88 14.54 -3.56
N ALA A 148 -29.63 14.58 -4.02
CA ALA A 148 -28.51 15.00 -3.21
C ALA A 148 -28.61 16.48 -2.81
N PHE A 149 -29.03 17.34 -3.72
CA PHE A 149 -29.21 18.77 -3.49
C PHE A 149 -30.27 19.06 -2.43
N TYR A 150 -31.46 18.45 -2.57
CA TYR A 150 -32.59 18.76 -1.69
C TYR A 150 -32.60 17.95 -0.38
N ALA A 151 -32.12 16.70 -0.39
CA ALA A 151 -32.24 15.81 0.77
C ALA A 151 -30.90 15.55 1.48
N ILE A 152 -29.81 15.30 0.74
CA ILE A 152 -28.58 14.78 1.35
C ILE A 152 -27.65 15.91 1.79
N GLY A 153 -27.49 16.97 1.00
CA GLY A 153 -26.67 18.13 1.34
C GLY A 153 -27.01 18.70 2.72
N PRO A 154 -28.28 19.06 3.00
CA PRO A 154 -28.69 19.57 4.31
C PRO A 154 -28.52 18.57 5.46
N VAL A 155 -28.85 17.29 5.24
CA VAL A 155 -28.73 16.24 6.26
C VAL A 155 -27.27 16.00 6.63
N VAL A 156 -26.40 15.83 5.63
CA VAL A 156 -24.96 15.65 5.84
C VAL A 156 -24.38 16.89 6.49
N SER A 157 -24.73 18.10 6.05
CA SER A 157 -24.26 19.34 6.68
C SER A 157 -24.63 19.41 8.16
N THR A 158 -25.84 18.98 8.53
CA THR A 158 -26.30 18.96 9.93
C THR A 158 -25.55 17.92 10.75
N LEU A 159 -25.40 16.70 10.22
CA LEU A 159 -24.67 15.61 10.88
C LEU A 159 -23.19 15.94 11.04
N THR A 160 -22.57 16.46 9.99
CA THR A 160 -21.18 16.87 9.95
C THR A 160 -20.94 18.02 10.93
N GLY A 161 -21.80 19.04 10.97
CA GLY A 161 -21.74 20.09 11.98
C GLY A 161 -21.91 19.57 13.42
N ALA A 162 -22.80 18.59 13.65
CA ALA A 162 -22.94 17.96 14.96
C ALA A 162 -21.67 17.17 15.37
N VAL A 163 -21.04 16.46 14.43
CA VAL A 163 -19.77 15.77 14.67
C VAL A 163 -18.64 16.77 14.92
N GLY A 164 -18.56 17.85 14.13
CA GLY A 164 -17.62 18.95 14.31
C GLY A 164 -17.71 19.55 15.71
N ASN A 165 -18.92 19.89 16.16
CA ASN A 165 -19.18 20.38 17.52
C ASN A 165 -18.79 19.36 18.60
N GLY A 166 -19.01 18.06 18.36
CA GLY A 166 -18.59 17.00 19.28
C GLY A 166 -17.07 16.90 19.40
N VAL A 167 -16.36 16.96 18.28
CA VAL A 167 -14.89 17.01 18.26
C VAL A 167 -14.39 18.27 18.96
N GLU A 168 -15.01 19.42 18.70
CA GLU A 168 -14.67 20.69 19.35
C GLU A 168 -14.91 20.64 20.86
N ALA A 169 -15.97 20.00 21.34
CA ALA A 169 -16.21 19.78 22.76
C ALA A 169 -15.09 18.92 23.40
N ILE A 170 -14.61 17.88 22.70
CA ILE A 170 -13.46 17.07 23.15
C ILE A 170 -12.16 17.88 23.17
N VAL A 171 -11.97 18.76 22.17
CA VAL A 171 -10.85 19.71 22.14
C VAL A 171 -10.92 20.66 23.33
N ASN A 172 -12.07 21.28 23.56
CA ASN A 172 -12.28 22.23 24.64
C ASN A 172 -12.15 21.57 26.02
N ALA A 173 -12.58 20.31 26.15
CA ALA A 173 -12.40 19.51 27.36
C ALA A 173 -10.95 19.01 27.57
N ARG A 174 -10.01 19.34 26.67
CA ARG A 174 -8.61 18.86 26.68
C ARG A 174 -8.48 17.33 26.69
N LEU A 175 -9.46 16.64 26.10
CA LEU A 175 -9.51 15.18 26.05
C LEU A 175 -8.89 14.60 24.76
N LEU A 176 -8.57 15.43 23.77
CA LEU A 176 -7.87 15.01 22.55
C LEU A 176 -6.63 14.14 22.81
N PRO A 177 -5.77 14.43 23.80
CA PRO A 177 -4.61 13.59 24.09
C PRO A 177 -4.99 12.13 24.32
N MET A 178 -6.15 11.86 24.95
CA MET A 178 -6.63 10.51 25.24
C MET A 178 -7.04 9.73 23.99
N ALA A 179 -7.33 10.41 22.87
CA ALA A 179 -7.59 9.74 21.60
C ALA A 179 -6.40 8.88 21.15
N ASN A 180 -5.17 9.23 21.56
CA ASN A 180 -3.96 8.46 21.24
C ASN A 180 -3.92 7.05 21.83
N ILE A 181 -4.72 6.78 22.87
CA ILE A 181 -4.92 5.41 23.39
C ILE A 181 -5.49 4.49 22.29
N ILE A 182 -6.26 5.04 21.35
CA ILE A 182 -6.83 4.32 20.22
C ILE A 182 -5.97 4.53 18.96
N ILE A 183 -5.55 5.77 18.68
CA ILE A 183 -4.86 6.13 17.44
C ILE A 183 -3.53 5.39 17.31
N GLU A 184 -2.70 5.37 18.36
CA GLU A 184 -1.36 4.77 18.27
C GLU A 184 -1.42 3.25 18.08
N PRO A 185 -2.24 2.48 18.81
CA PRO A 185 -2.41 1.07 18.52
C PRO A 185 -3.01 0.79 17.14
N ALA A 186 -4.04 1.55 16.76
CA ALA A 186 -4.67 1.40 15.45
C ALA A 186 -3.68 1.68 14.31
N LYS A 187 -2.82 2.69 14.48
CA LYS A 187 -1.77 3.05 13.53
C LYS A 187 -0.79 1.90 13.30
N VAL A 188 -0.20 1.37 14.38
CA VAL A 188 0.72 0.22 14.30
C VAL A 188 0.03 -1.03 13.74
N LEU A 189 -1.28 -1.18 13.95
CA LEU A 189 -2.12 -2.22 13.35
C LEU A 189 -2.61 -1.90 11.92
N PHE A 190 -1.96 -0.97 11.21
CA PHE A 190 -2.23 -0.60 9.81
C PHE A 190 -3.63 0.00 9.54
N LEU A 191 -4.29 0.54 10.56
CA LEU A 191 -5.51 1.33 10.41
C LEU A 191 -5.23 2.83 10.26
N ASN A 192 -3.96 3.22 10.12
CA ASN A 192 -3.53 4.60 9.96
C ASN A 192 -4.20 5.29 8.77
N ASN A 193 -4.30 4.62 7.62
CA ASN A 193 -4.95 5.18 6.43
C ASN A 193 -6.45 5.40 6.64
N ALA A 194 -7.13 4.47 7.31
CA ALA A 194 -8.54 4.58 7.65
C ALA A 194 -8.81 5.75 8.62
N LEU A 195 -7.97 5.89 9.65
CA LEU A 195 -8.06 7.01 10.59
C LEU A 195 -7.74 8.34 9.92
N ASN A 196 -6.59 8.44 9.26
CA ASN A 196 -6.11 9.69 8.70
C ASN A 196 -6.99 10.15 7.54
N HIS A 197 -7.11 9.36 6.47
CA HIS A 197 -7.82 9.79 5.27
C HIS A 197 -9.32 9.58 5.35
N GLY A 198 -9.79 8.58 6.11
CA GLY A 198 -11.21 8.30 6.27
C GLY A 198 -11.93 9.18 7.30
N ILE A 199 -11.23 9.64 8.36
CA ILE A 199 -11.86 10.35 9.48
C ILE A 199 -11.23 11.73 9.72
N PHE A 200 -9.94 11.81 10.00
CA PHE A 200 -9.30 13.07 10.39
C PHE A 200 -9.18 14.07 9.25
N THR A 201 -8.93 13.60 8.02
CA THR A 201 -8.77 14.48 6.87
C THR A 201 -10.08 15.22 6.54
N PRO A 202 -11.24 14.54 6.39
CA PRO A 202 -12.52 15.23 6.16
C PRO A 202 -12.88 16.23 7.26
N LEU A 203 -12.74 15.84 8.53
CA LEU A 203 -13.07 16.71 9.67
C LEU A 203 -12.09 17.89 9.80
N GLY A 204 -10.80 17.65 9.56
CA GLY A 204 -9.78 18.69 9.63
C GLY A 204 -9.93 19.72 8.52
N VAL A 205 -10.35 19.30 7.32
CA VAL A 205 -10.62 20.20 6.20
C VAL A 205 -11.78 21.14 6.51
N GLU A 206 -12.85 20.64 7.12
CA GLU A 206 -13.96 21.48 7.56
C GLU A 206 -13.52 22.48 8.65
N GLN A 207 -12.71 22.03 9.62
CA GLN A 207 -12.13 22.91 10.62
C GLN A 207 -11.23 23.98 10.00
N VAL A 208 -10.44 23.66 8.98
CA VAL A 208 -9.65 24.66 8.24
C VAL A 208 -10.56 25.68 7.55
N ALA A 209 -11.66 25.24 6.96
CA ALA A 209 -12.58 26.16 6.28
C ALA A 209 -13.17 27.22 7.24
N GLN A 210 -13.27 26.90 8.53
CA GLN A 210 -13.82 27.80 9.56
C GLN A 210 -12.73 28.53 10.37
N ALA A 211 -11.69 27.82 10.79
CA ALA A 211 -10.65 28.27 11.73
C ALA A 211 -9.27 28.46 11.09
N GLY A 212 -9.10 28.14 9.81
CA GLY A 212 -7.84 28.29 9.06
C GLY A 212 -6.77 27.24 9.32
N LYS A 213 -6.91 26.42 10.37
CA LYS A 213 -6.02 25.30 10.72
C LYS A 213 -6.77 24.19 11.43
N SER A 214 -6.21 22.99 11.46
CA SER A 214 -6.73 21.88 12.28
C SER A 214 -5.61 21.10 12.95
N ILE A 215 -5.80 20.81 14.25
CA ILE A 215 -4.95 19.90 15.03
C ILE A 215 -5.13 18.43 14.61
N LEU A 216 -6.27 18.08 14.00
CA LEU A 216 -6.58 16.71 13.60
C LEU A 216 -5.58 16.14 12.59
N PHE A 217 -5.01 16.99 11.74
CA PHE A 217 -3.97 16.60 10.80
C PHE A 217 -2.64 16.21 11.46
N LEU A 218 -2.43 16.57 12.73
CA LEU A 218 -1.22 16.22 13.48
C LEU A 218 -1.38 14.94 14.30
N LEU A 219 -2.61 14.48 14.58
CA LEU A 219 -2.82 13.36 15.50
C LEU A 219 -2.19 12.07 14.99
N GLU A 220 -2.43 11.72 13.73
CA GLU A 220 -1.82 10.55 13.11
C GLU A 220 -0.46 10.89 12.48
N ALA A 221 -0.32 12.06 11.85
CA ALA A 221 0.90 12.41 11.12
C ALA A 221 2.10 12.75 12.01
N ASN A 222 1.94 12.88 13.34
CA ASN A 222 3.07 13.17 14.23
C ASN A 222 4.14 12.07 14.14
N PRO A 223 5.37 12.38 13.67
CA PRO A 223 6.45 11.40 13.59
C PRO A 223 7.15 11.17 14.93
N GLY A 224 6.87 11.99 15.95
CA GLY A 224 7.52 11.94 17.25
C GLY A 224 7.48 10.57 17.94
N PRO A 225 6.31 9.92 18.13
CA PRO A 225 6.23 8.62 18.79
C PRO A 225 7.10 7.56 18.11
N GLY A 226 6.99 7.43 16.79
CA GLY A 226 7.82 6.49 16.01
C GLY A 226 9.32 6.82 16.08
N LEU A 227 9.68 8.11 16.03
CA LEU A 227 11.07 8.54 16.13
C LEU A 227 11.68 8.17 17.49
N GLY A 228 10.93 8.35 18.58
CA GLY A 228 11.38 7.99 19.93
C GLY A 228 11.63 6.50 20.10
N ILE A 229 10.72 5.67 19.57
CA ILE A 229 10.86 4.20 19.59
C ILE A 229 12.08 3.76 18.78
N LEU A 230 12.25 4.29 17.57
CA LEU A 230 13.40 3.95 16.72
C LEU A 230 14.72 4.40 17.36
N LEU A 231 14.76 5.58 17.98
CA LEU A 231 15.93 6.05 18.72
C LEU A 231 16.25 5.14 19.93
N ALA A 232 15.23 4.62 20.61
CA ALA A 232 15.42 3.68 21.70
C ALA A 232 16.04 2.36 21.21
N TYR A 233 15.61 1.85 20.05
CA TYR A 233 16.26 0.71 19.39
C TYR A 233 17.69 1.02 18.92
N ALA A 234 17.94 2.22 18.42
CA ALA A 234 19.27 2.65 17.96
C ALA A 234 20.31 2.64 19.09
N VAL A 235 19.90 2.96 20.32
CA VAL A 235 20.77 3.03 21.50
C VAL A 235 20.78 1.70 22.26
N PHE A 236 19.61 1.19 22.63
CA PHE A 236 19.41 0.05 23.56
C PHE A 236 18.98 -1.25 22.88
N GLY A 237 18.64 -1.22 21.60
CA GLY A 237 18.31 -2.41 20.83
C GLY A 237 19.49 -3.36 20.68
N LYS A 238 19.20 -4.58 20.23
CA LYS A 238 20.19 -5.64 19.99
C LYS A 238 20.12 -6.11 18.54
N GLY A 239 21.22 -6.67 18.03
CA GLY A 239 21.27 -7.31 16.71
C GLY A 239 20.86 -6.41 15.54
N SER A 240 20.14 -6.99 14.59
CA SER A 240 19.69 -6.34 13.35
C SER A 240 18.70 -5.18 13.60
N ALA A 241 17.91 -5.25 14.68
CA ALA A 241 17.01 -4.16 15.07
C ALA A 241 17.79 -2.87 15.38
N LYS A 242 18.93 -2.98 16.08
CA LYS A 242 19.78 -1.82 16.37
C LYS A 242 20.36 -1.21 15.10
N SER A 243 21.01 -2.01 14.25
CA SER A 243 21.66 -1.51 13.04
C SER A 243 20.66 -0.89 12.05
N SER A 244 19.49 -1.51 11.89
CA SER A 244 18.46 -1.08 10.92
C SER A 244 17.69 0.16 11.38
N SER A 245 17.59 0.39 12.70
CA SER A 245 16.82 1.51 13.26
C SER A 245 17.33 2.88 12.81
N TRP A 246 18.65 3.06 12.62
CA TRP A 246 19.23 4.33 12.17
C TRP A 246 18.74 4.74 10.77
N GLY A 247 18.73 3.79 9.83
CA GLY A 247 18.18 4.03 8.48
C GLY A 247 16.68 4.24 8.52
N ALA A 248 15.97 3.44 9.33
CA ALA A 248 14.53 3.57 9.53
C ALA A 248 14.14 4.95 10.09
N MET A 249 14.94 5.54 11.00
CA MET A 249 14.68 6.90 11.54
C MET A 249 14.64 7.95 10.44
N VAL A 250 15.60 7.90 9.51
CA VAL A 250 15.69 8.89 8.43
C VAL A 250 14.48 8.76 7.50
N ILE A 251 14.15 7.54 7.09
CA ILE A 251 13.01 7.25 6.21
C ILE A 251 11.69 7.61 6.90
N HIS A 252 11.54 7.29 8.18
CA HIS A 252 10.38 7.64 8.99
C HIS A 252 10.19 9.16 9.07
N PHE A 253 11.21 9.86 9.56
CA PHE A 253 11.09 11.26 9.96
C PHE A 253 11.08 12.22 8.77
N PHE A 254 12.00 12.02 7.80
CA PHE A 254 12.12 12.87 6.62
C PHE A 254 11.32 12.34 5.43
N GLY A 255 11.21 11.01 5.29
CA GLY A 255 10.37 10.40 4.25
C GLY A 255 8.89 10.40 4.59
N GLY A 256 8.53 10.42 5.88
CA GLY A 256 7.12 10.41 6.32
C GLY A 256 6.44 9.06 6.18
N ILE A 257 7.22 7.97 6.10
CA ILE A 257 6.70 6.59 6.01
C ILE A 257 6.61 6.02 7.43
N HIS A 258 5.47 6.22 8.08
CA HIS A 258 5.28 5.80 9.47
C HIS A 258 5.27 4.29 9.64
N GLU A 259 4.91 3.53 8.62
CA GLU A 259 4.86 2.06 8.66
C GLU A 259 6.24 1.43 8.93
N ILE A 260 7.33 2.17 8.77
CA ILE A 260 8.69 1.64 8.94
C ILE A 260 9.03 1.32 10.41
N TYR A 261 8.37 1.98 11.39
CA TYR A 261 8.60 1.68 12.81
C TYR A 261 7.63 0.63 13.38
N PHE A 262 6.58 0.25 12.64
CA PHE A 262 5.58 -0.70 13.14
C PHE A 262 6.16 -2.09 13.45
N PRO A 263 7.05 -2.67 12.61
CA PRO A 263 7.70 -3.93 12.94
C PRO A 263 8.39 -3.89 14.30
N TYR A 264 9.08 -2.78 14.62
CA TYR A 264 9.78 -2.60 15.89
C TYR A 264 8.81 -2.64 17.09
N VAL A 265 7.62 -2.06 16.97
CA VAL A 265 6.59 -2.14 18.02
C VAL A 265 5.99 -3.53 18.10
N MET A 266 5.77 -4.20 16.96
CA MET A 266 5.21 -5.56 16.93
C MET A 266 6.16 -6.62 17.47
N MET A 267 7.48 -6.42 17.36
CA MET A 267 8.49 -7.29 18.00
C MET A 267 8.32 -7.34 19.51
N LYS A 268 7.94 -6.22 20.13
CA LYS A 268 7.71 -6.10 21.57
C LYS A 268 6.43 -5.33 21.84
N PRO A 269 5.27 -6.01 21.97
CA PRO A 269 3.98 -5.35 22.16
C PRO A 269 3.90 -4.42 23.38
N THR A 270 4.79 -4.53 24.36
CA THR A 270 4.90 -3.54 25.45
C THR A 270 5.23 -2.12 24.93
N LEU A 271 5.87 -2.00 23.76
CA LEU A 271 6.18 -0.72 23.10
C LEU A 271 4.94 0.02 22.59
N PHE A 272 3.76 -0.61 22.54
CA PHE A 272 2.51 0.13 22.35
C PHE A 272 2.32 1.18 23.46
N LEU A 273 2.79 0.91 24.69
CA LEU A 273 2.77 1.89 25.78
C LEU A 273 3.66 3.10 25.48
N ALA A 274 4.83 2.88 24.87
CA ALA A 274 5.73 3.95 24.46
C ALA A 274 5.13 4.80 23.33
N ALA A 275 4.49 4.16 22.35
CA ALA A 275 3.78 4.86 21.28
C ALA A 275 2.64 5.71 21.86
N MET A 276 1.77 5.13 22.70
CA MET A 276 0.67 5.85 23.36
C MET A 276 1.16 7.00 24.22
N ALA A 277 2.18 6.81 25.07
CA ALA A 277 2.73 7.88 25.90
C ALA A 277 3.29 9.03 25.04
N GLY A 278 3.99 8.71 23.95
CA GLY A 278 4.45 9.68 22.96
C GLY A 278 3.29 10.43 22.29
N GLY A 279 2.27 9.72 21.81
CA GLY A 279 1.12 10.33 21.15
C GLY A 279 0.31 11.23 22.07
N ILE A 280 0.04 10.78 23.30
CA ILE A 280 -0.64 11.55 24.35
C ILE A 280 0.14 12.84 24.65
N SER A 281 1.43 12.73 24.96
CA SER A 281 2.26 13.89 25.33
C SER A 281 2.44 14.89 24.17
N GLY A 282 2.62 14.40 22.94
CA GLY A 282 2.68 15.23 21.73
C GLY A 282 1.38 15.98 21.49
N THR A 283 0.24 15.26 21.51
CA THR A 283 -1.08 15.85 21.30
C THR A 283 -1.45 16.85 22.39
N PHE A 284 -1.10 16.55 23.65
CA PHE A 284 -1.26 17.50 24.75
C PHE A 284 -0.45 18.78 24.51
N THR A 285 0.78 18.65 24.03
CA THR A 285 1.63 19.80 23.70
C THR A 285 1.06 20.61 22.53
N PHE A 286 0.60 19.93 21.46
CA PHE A 286 -0.07 20.60 20.34
C PHE A 286 -1.31 21.36 20.79
N GLN A 287 -2.13 20.76 21.65
CA GLN A 287 -3.34 21.39 22.15
C GLN A 287 -3.03 22.58 23.08
N LEU A 288 -2.02 22.45 23.95
CA LEU A 288 -1.60 23.53 24.85
C LEU A 288 -1.03 24.72 24.09
N LEU A 289 -0.33 24.47 22.99
CA LEU A 289 0.30 25.49 22.16
C LEU A 289 -0.53 25.91 20.94
N ASP A 290 -1.77 25.42 20.81
CA ASP A 290 -2.65 25.70 19.68
C ASP A 290 -1.96 25.44 18.31
N ALA A 291 -1.29 24.29 18.20
CA ALA A 291 -0.67 23.82 16.98
C ALA A 291 -1.70 23.15 16.05
N GLY A 292 -1.61 23.43 14.76
CA GLY A 292 -2.45 22.84 13.72
C GLY A 292 -1.89 23.10 12.34
N LEU A 293 -2.41 22.41 11.32
CA LEU A 293 -1.98 22.54 9.93
C LEU A 293 -3.10 23.12 9.05
N LYS A 294 -2.73 23.82 7.98
CA LYS A 294 -3.68 24.38 7.00
C LYS A 294 -4.23 23.33 6.04
N SER A 295 -3.57 22.18 5.94
CA SER A 295 -3.93 21.08 5.05
C SER A 295 -3.37 19.77 5.62
N PRO A 296 -3.87 18.60 5.23
CA PRO A 296 -3.26 17.34 5.63
C PRO A 296 -1.81 17.29 5.11
N ALA A 297 -0.90 16.82 5.96
CA ALA A 297 0.48 16.55 5.55
C ALA A 297 0.54 15.15 4.93
N SER A 298 0.93 15.07 3.66
CA SER A 298 1.16 13.80 2.97
C SER A 298 2.38 13.88 2.05
N PRO A 299 3.40 13.01 2.20
CA PRO A 299 3.54 12.03 3.30
C PRO A 299 3.64 12.72 4.67
N GLY A 300 3.51 11.97 5.78
CA GLY A 300 3.60 12.49 7.15
C GLY A 300 5.02 12.91 7.57
N SER A 301 5.81 13.43 6.63
CA SER A 301 7.19 13.84 6.89
C SER A 301 7.21 15.14 7.66
N ILE A 302 8.28 15.35 8.46
CA ILE A 302 8.46 16.62 9.15
C ILE A 302 8.53 17.80 8.16
N ILE A 303 9.05 17.56 6.95
CA ILE A 303 9.15 18.57 5.88
C ILE A 303 7.74 18.98 5.43
N ALA A 304 6.87 18.01 5.16
CA ALA A 304 5.49 18.27 4.76
C ALA A 304 4.70 18.95 5.88
N ILE A 305 4.86 18.47 7.12
CA ILE A 305 4.20 19.03 8.31
C ILE A 305 4.58 20.50 8.52
N ILE A 306 5.86 20.85 8.42
CA ILE A 306 6.31 22.24 8.56
C ILE A 306 5.88 23.09 7.36
N ALA A 307 5.87 22.53 6.15
CA ALA A 307 5.43 23.24 4.96
C ALA A 307 3.93 23.61 5.01
N THR A 308 3.09 22.77 5.61
CA THR A 308 1.63 23.01 5.71
C THR A 308 1.21 23.69 7.00
N ALA A 309 2.14 23.96 7.92
CA ALA A 309 1.86 24.74 9.13
C ALA A 309 1.56 26.22 8.80
N PRO A 310 0.76 26.91 9.64
CA PRO A 310 0.58 28.35 9.57
C PRO A 310 1.90 29.11 9.49
N LYS A 311 1.94 30.17 8.69
CA LYS A 311 3.16 30.97 8.53
C LYS A 311 3.48 31.69 9.84
N GLY A 312 4.74 31.63 10.23
CA GLY A 312 5.26 32.36 11.38
C GLY A 312 6.14 31.49 12.27
N VAL A 313 7.02 32.12 13.03
CA VAL A 313 7.96 31.42 13.91
C VAL A 313 7.22 30.60 14.98
N TRP A 314 6.16 31.15 15.56
CA TRP A 314 5.40 30.52 16.63
C TRP A 314 4.67 29.23 16.21
N PRO A 315 3.84 29.21 15.14
CA PRO A 315 3.22 27.98 14.69
C PRO A 315 4.22 26.86 14.38
N HIS A 316 5.33 27.17 13.71
CA HIS A 316 6.39 26.19 13.44
C HIS A 316 7.02 25.67 14.73
N LEU A 317 7.33 26.55 15.67
CA LEU A 317 7.90 26.16 16.96
C LEU A 317 6.94 25.27 17.76
N ASN A 318 5.64 25.58 17.73
CA ASN A 318 4.61 24.81 18.45
C ASN A 318 4.49 23.38 17.89
N VAL A 319 4.52 23.25 16.56
CA VAL A 319 4.54 21.94 15.89
C VAL A 319 5.85 21.19 16.19
N LEU A 320 7.01 21.84 16.07
CA LEU A 320 8.29 21.20 16.36
C LEU A 320 8.40 20.75 17.82
N LEU A 321 7.91 21.55 18.76
CA LEU A 321 7.94 21.23 20.18
C LEU A 321 7.05 20.05 20.51
N GLY A 322 5.84 19.95 19.93
CA GLY A 322 5.00 18.78 20.14
C GLY A 322 5.56 17.49 19.52
N VAL A 323 6.22 17.58 18.37
CA VAL A 323 6.96 16.45 17.77
C VAL A 323 8.14 16.04 18.66
N LEU A 324 8.91 17.01 19.17
CA LEU A 324 10.05 16.76 20.06
C LEU A 324 9.62 16.13 21.38
N VAL A 325 8.59 16.66 22.04
CA VAL A 325 8.07 16.12 23.31
C VAL A 325 7.58 14.68 23.10
N ALA A 326 6.84 14.42 22.03
CA ALA A 326 6.39 13.06 21.70
C ALA A 326 7.57 12.09 21.51
N ALA A 327 8.63 12.53 20.81
CA ALA A 327 9.84 11.74 20.61
C ALA A 327 10.59 11.47 21.92
N VAL A 328 10.76 12.48 22.76
CA VAL A 328 11.45 12.34 24.05
C VAL A 328 10.69 11.40 24.97
N VAL A 329 9.37 11.59 25.13
CA VAL A 329 8.55 10.75 26.02
C VAL A 329 8.51 9.31 25.51
N SER A 330 8.31 9.11 24.20
CA SER A 330 8.29 7.77 23.62
C SER A 330 9.66 7.08 23.73
N PHE A 331 10.76 7.82 23.52
CA PHE A 331 12.12 7.34 23.73
C PHE A 331 12.36 6.90 25.18
N LEU A 332 11.99 7.72 26.16
CA LEU A 332 12.22 7.39 27.58
C LEU A 332 11.46 6.13 28.00
N VAL A 333 10.19 6.00 27.60
CA VAL A 333 9.38 4.81 27.91
C VAL A 333 9.92 3.58 27.17
N ALA A 334 10.25 3.71 25.88
CA ALA A 334 10.82 2.61 25.09
C ALA A 334 12.21 2.19 25.61
N ALA A 335 13.06 3.13 26.01
CA ALA A 335 14.37 2.86 26.57
C ALA A 335 14.27 2.07 27.88
N LEU A 336 13.34 2.44 28.78
CA LEU A 336 13.08 1.68 30.00
C LEU A 336 12.62 0.25 29.70
N ILE A 337 11.72 0.07 28.73
CA ILE A 337 11.22 -1.24 28.31
C ILE A 337 12.34 -2.09 27.70
N LEU A 338 13.13 -1.54 26.78
CA LEU A 338 14.22 -2.25 26.11
C LEU A 338 15.38 -2.56 27.05
N HIS A 339 15.69 -1.68 27.99
CA HIS A 339 16.75 -1.89 28.97
C HIS A 339 16.38 -2.97 30.01
N ALA A 340 15.10 -3.06 30.37
CA ALA A 340 14.61 -4.13 31.25
C ALA A 340 14.57 -5.51 30.56
N ASP A 341 14.71 -5.56 29.24
CA ASP A 341 14.54 -6.78 28.47
C ASP A 341 15.81 -7.63 28.37
N LYS A 342 15.70 -8.87 28.82
CA LYS A 342 16.76 -9.88 28.83
C LYS A 342 16.68 -10.85 27.63
N SER A 343 15.73 -10.69 26.72
CA SER A 343 15.66 -11.53 25.51
C SER A 343 16.93 -11.38 24.66
N THR A 344 17.39 -12.51 24.10
CA THR A 344 18.70 -12.61 23.42
C THR A 344 18.62 -12.25 21.94
N GLU A 345 17.49 -12.51 21.29
CA GLU A 345 17.30 -12.21 19.86
C GLU A 345 15.92 -11.65 19.57
N ASP A 346 15.95 -10.61 18.76
CA ASP A 346 14.82 -9.83 18.27
C ASP A 346 14.79 -10.09 16.75
N SER A 347 13.92 -10.98 16.28
CA SER A 347 13.83 -11.32 14.86
C SER A 347 13.07 -10.23 14.09
N LEU A 348 13.76 -9.13 13.79
CA LEU A 348 13.22 -8.03 12.99
C LEU A 348 12.61 -8.52 11.67
N GLU A 349 13.24 -9.51 11.04
CA GLU A 349 12.77 -10.13 9.79
C GLU A 349 11.37 -10.75 9.92
N ALA A 350 11.14 -11.54 10.97
CA ALA A 350 9.83 -12.16 11.21
C ALA A 350 8.76 -11.10 11.48
N ALA A 351 9.10 -10.03 12.18
CA ALA A 351 8.19 -8.91 12.43
C ALA A 351 7.91 -8.08 11.17
N GLN A 352 8.90 -7.91 10.27
CA GLN A 352 8.72 -7.27 8.98
C GLN A 352 7.82 -8.10 8.06
N ALA A 353 8.01 -9.43 8.01
CA ALA A 353 7.13 -10.33 7.26
C ALA A 353 5.69 -10.29 7.80
N ALA A 354 5.53 -10.37 9.14
CA ALA A 354 4.23 -10.26 9.79
C ALA A 354 3.55 -8.89 9.53
N THR A 355 4.34 -7.81 9.52
CA THR A 355 3.91 -6.45 9.18
C THR A 355 3.44 -6.37 7.74
N GLN A 356 4.18 -6.93 6.78
CA GLN A 356 3.79 -6.94 5.38
C GLN A 356 2.49 -7.73 5.17
N ALA A 357 2.35 -8.88 5.82
CA ALA A 357 1.12 -9.67 5.81
C ALA A 357 -0.06 -8.89 6.42
N ALA A 358 0.11 -8.29 7.60
CA ALA A 358 -0.94 -7.49 8.25
C ALA A 358 -1.35 -6.27 7.39
N LYS A 359 -0.39 -5.64 6.71
CA LYS A 359 -0.64 -4.52 5.80
C LYS A 359 -1.48 -4.95 4.61
N ALA A 360 -1.15 -6.06 3.95
CA ALA A 360 -1.93 -6.59 2.85
C ALA A 360 -3.36 -6.97 3.30
N GLN A 361 -3.50 -7.63 4.46
CA GLN A 361 -4.80 -7.94 5.05
C GLN A 361 -5.63 -6.67 5.34
N SER A 362 -5.02 -5.60 5.85
CA SER A 362 -5.72 -4.33 6.14
C SER A 362 -6.26 -3.62 4.89
N LYS A 363 -5.61 -3.83 3.74
CA LYS A 363 -6.08 -3.36 2.43
C LYS A 363 -7.16 -4.25 1.83
N GLY A 364 -7.53 -5.34 2.49
CA GLY A 364 -8.46 -6.34 1.95
C GLY A 364 -7.83 -7.26 0.91
N GLN A 365 -6.50 -7.26 0.77
CA GLN A 365 -5.78 -8.23 -0.05
C GLN A 365 -5.66 -9.54 0.74
N LEU A 366 -6.05 -10.66 0.14
CA LEU A 366 -5.83 -11.97 0.75
C LEU A 366 -4.32 -12.25 0.73
N VAL A 367 -3.70 -12.32 1.90
CA VAL A 367 -2.32 -12.80 1.99
C VAL A 367 -2.34 -14.31 1.90
N SER A 368 -1.68 -14.85 0.87
CA SER A 368 -1.43 -16.29 0.76
C SER A 368 -0.54 -16.73 1.92
N THR A 369 -1.13 -17.29 2.97
CA THR A 369 -0.38 -18.13 3.92
C THR A 369 -0.06 -19.44 3.21
N SER A 370 1.22 -19.75 3.08
CA SER A 370 1.73 -21.05 2.63
C SER A 370 1.11 -22.16 3.47
N VAL A 371 0.20 -22.94 2.90
CA VAL A 371 -0.27 -24.19 3.51
C VAL A 371 -0.20 -25.25 2.43
N ASP A 372 0.72 -26.18 2.66
CA ASP A 372 1.07 -27.30 1.79
C ASP A 372 -0.02 -28.36 1.81
N ALA A 373 -0.63 -28.63 0.66
CA ALA A 373 -1.22 -29.94 0.37
C ALA A 373 -0.95 -30.29 -1.09
N VAL A 374 -0.33 -31.45 -1.28
CA VAL A 374 0.17 -31.96 -2.56
C VAL A 374 -1.00 -32.55 -3.35
N VAL A 375 -1.47 -31.86 -4.39
CA VAL A 375 -2.23 -32.52 -5.47
C VAL A 375 -1.25 -32.89 -6.57
N SER A 376 -1.08 -34.20 -6.76
CA SER A 376 -0.29 -34.81 -7.84
C SER A 376 -0.85 -34.39 -9.20
N THR A 377 -0.07 -33.62 -9.96
CA THR A 377 -0.35 -33.07 -11.30
C THR A 377 -0.32 -34.13 -12.41
N ASP A 378 -0.89 -35.30 -12.18
CA ASP A 378 -1.06 -36.28 -13.25
C ASP A 378 -2.22 -35.83 -14.16
N SER A 379 -1.82 -35.16 -15.24
CA SER A 379 -2.56 -34.73 -16.43
C SER A 379 -3.43 -33.46 -16.31
N VAL A 380 -2.80 -32.28 -16.24
CA VAL A 380 -3.42 -31.05 -16.76
C VAL A 380 -3.48 -31.15 -18.29
N GLU A 381 -4.68 -31.22 -18.86
CA GLU A 381 -4.89 -31.40 -20.31
C GLU A 381 -5.02 -30.06 -21.05
N LYS A 382 -5.38 -28.97 -20.36
CA LYS A 382 -5.42 -27.63 -20.96
C LYS A 382 -5.24 -26.52 -19.92
N ILE A 383 -4.73 -25.38 -20.37
CA ILE A 383 -4.58 -24.15 -19.56
C ILE A 383 -5.43 -23.03 -20.16
N ILE A 384 -6.24 -22.37 -19.34
CA ILE A 384 -7.07 -21.23 -19.73
C ILE A 384 -6.71 -20.00 -18.91
N PHE A 385 -6.40 -18.89 -19.59
CA PHE A 385 -6.37 -17.57 -18.98
C PHE A 385 -7.77 -16.93 -19.01
N ALA A 386 -8.35 -16.68 -17.85
CA ALA A 386 -9.69 -16.14 -17.72
C ALA A 386 -9.68 -14.69 -17.20
N CYS A 387 -10.36 -13.80 -17.93
CA CYS A 387 -10.63 -12.43 -17.50
C CYS A 387 -12.09 -12.03 -17.86
N ASP A 388 -12.53 -10.82 -17.52
CA ASP A 388 -13.92 -10.41 -17.79
C ASP A 388 -14.32 -10.46 -19.27
N ALA A 389 -13.49 -9.89 -20.15
CA ALA A 389 -13.78 -9.82 -21.59
C ALA A 389 -13.22 -11.01 -22.39
N GLY A 390 -12.31 -11.78 -21.80
CA GLY A 390 -11.55 -12.81 -22.52
C GLY A 390 -10.56 -12.28 -23.55
N MET A 391 -10.31 -10.97 -23.63
CA MET A 391 -9.40 -10.32 -24.59
C MET A 391 -8.38 -9.43 -23.87
N GLY A 392 -7.23 -9.18 -24.51
CA GLY A 392 -6.19 -8.26 -24.02
C GLY A 392 -5.18 -8.91 -23.08
N SER A 393 -5.28 -8.62 -21.78
CA SER A 393 -4.29 -9.04 -20.78
C SER A 393 -4.22 -10.56 -20.62
N SER A 394 -5.37 -11.26 -20.63
CA SER A 394 -5.43 -12.73 -20.63
C SER A 394 -4.84 -13.35 -21.89
N ALA A 395 -5.05 -12.72 -23.06
CA ALA A 395 -4.48 -13.17 -24.33
C ALA A 395 -2.94 -13.03 -24.35
N MET A 396 -2.42 -11.91 -23.80
CA MET A 396 -0.99 -11.71 -23.64
C MET A 396 -0.38 -12.69 -22.63
N GLY A 397 -0.99 -12.88 -21.47
CA GLY A 397 -0.55 -13.88 -20.48
C GLY A 397 -0.54 -15.30 -21.04
N ALA A 398 -1.61 -15.67 -21.78
CA ALA A 398 -1.69 -16.95 -22.48
C ALA A 398 -0.57 -17.11 -23.51
N SER A 399 -0.22 -16.07 -24.26
CA SER A 399 0.90 -16.14 -25.21
C SER A 399 2.25 -16.37 -24.53
N ILE A 400 2.51 -15.68 -23.41
CA ILE A 400 3.76 -15.82 -22.65
C ILE A 400 3.88 -17.23 -22.08
N LEU A 401 2.83 -17.75 -21.44
CA LEU A 401 2.86 -19.10 -20.89
C LEU A 401 2.93 -20.17 -21.99
N ARG A 402 2.23 -19.97 -23.11
CA ARG A 402 2.30 -20.88 -24.27
C ARG A 402 3.73 -21.04 -24.78
N ASP A 403 4.48 -19.93 -24.87
CA ASP A 403 5.88 -19.97 -25.27
C ASP A 403 6.76 -20.69 -24.23
N LYS A 404 6.51 -20.50 -22.93
CA LYS A 404 7.24 -21.21 -21.86
C LYS A 404 6.93 -22.72 -21.84
N VAL A 405 5.66 -23.10 -21.96
CA VAL A 405 5.20 -24.50 -22.04
C VAL A 405 5.81 -25.19 -23.26
N LYS A 406 5.84 -24.52 -24.42
CA LYS A 406 6.49 -25.03 -25.63
C LYS A 406 8.01 -25.19 -25.47
N LYS A 407 8.69 -24.22 -24.83
CA LYS A 407 10.13 -24.31 -24.54
C LYS A 407 10.46 -25.44 -23.56
N ALA A 408 9.56 -25.75 -22.64
CA ALA A 408 9.69 -26.87 -21.71
C ALA A 408 9.36 -28.24 -22.35
N GLY A 409 8.94 -28.28 -23.63
CA GLY A 409 8.63 -29.52 -24.34
C GLY A 409 7.27 -30.14 -23.99
N LEU A 410 6.36 -29.37 -23.37
CA LEU A 410 5.02 -29.83 -23.00
C LEU A 410 4.01 -29.54 -24.12
N GLU A 411 3.24 -30.53 -24.55
CA GLU A 411 2.17 -30.39 -25.56
C GLU A 411 0.81 -30.01 -24.93
N ILE A 412 0.80 -29.03 -24.02
CA ILE A 412 -0.43 -28.60 -23.34
C ILE A 412 -1.04 -27.38 -24.06
N PRO A 413 -2.30 -27.43 -24.54
CA PRO A 413 -2.96 -26.30 -25.16
C PRO A 413 -3.21 -25.16 -24.15
N VAL A 414 -2.68 -23.99 -24.47
CA VAL A 414 -2.88 -22.75 -23.70
C VAL A 414 -3.76 -21.77 -24.48
N SER A 415 -4.91 -21.39 -23.93
CA SER A 415 -5.87 -20.45 -24.52
C SER A 415 -6.32 -19.38 -23.53
N ASN A 416 -7.12 -18.42 -24.00
CA ASN A 416 -7.75 -17.40 -23.18
C ASN A 416 -9.25 -17.30 -23.50
N GLN A 417 -10.07 -17.01 -22.50
CA GLN A 417 -11.51 -16.78 -22.70
C GLN A 417 -12.11 -15.91 -21.60
N ALA A 418 -13.35 -15.47 -21.80
CA ALA A 418 -14.09 -14.71 -20.79
C ALA A 418 -14.52 -15.63 -19.63
N ILE A 419 -14.51 -15.12 -18.39
CA ILE A 419 -14.99 -15.88 -17.21
C ILE A 419 -16.44 -16.33 -17.39
N SER A 420 -17.27 -15.53 -18.07
CA SER A 420 -18.65 -15.89 -18.42
C SER A 420 -18.78 -17.15 -19.27
N ASN A 421 -17.75 -17.46 -20.06
CA ASN A 421 -17.70 -18.56 -21.02
C ASN A 421 -16.92 -19.77 -20.49
N LEU A 422 -16.46 -19.73 -19.23
CA LEU A 422 -15.86 -20.90 -18.60
C LEU A 422 -16.88 -22.03 -18.52
N LEU A 423 -16.45 -23.19 -18.98
CA LEU A 423 -17.16 -24.46 -18.84
C LEU A 423 -16.44 -25.26 -17.77
N ASP A 424 -17.21 -25.89 -16.88
CA ASP A 424 -16.66 -26.76 -15.85
C ASP A 424 -16.12 -28.05 -16.46
N THR A 425 -14.82 -28.06 -16.75
CA THR A 425 -14.11 -29.20 -17.34
C THR A 425 -13.03 -29.65 -16.37
N PRO A 426 -13.00 -30.93 -15.95
CA PRO A 426 -11.92 -31.44 -15.11
C PRO A 426 -10.58 -31.35 -15.84
N LYS A 427 -9.47 -31.48 -15.10
CA LYS A 427 -8.09 -31.44 -15.64
C LYS A 427 -7.72 -30.15 -16.39
N THR A 428 -8.43 -29.06 -16.10
CA THR A 428 -8.19 -27.74 -16.67
C THR A 428 -7.52 -26.86 -15.63
N LEU A 429 -6.42 -26.19 -15.98
CA LEU A 429 -5.79 -25.16 -15.16
C LEU A 429 -6.31 -23.77 -15.56
N ILE A 430 -6.86 -23.01 -14.63
CA ILE A 430 -7.42 -21.67 -14.87
C ILE A 430 -6.55 -20.63 -14.18
N VAL A 431 -6.03 -19.70 -14.97
CA VAL A 431 -5.20 -18.58 -14.50
C VAL A 431 -6.01 -17.29 -14.52
N THR A 432 -6.15 -16.62 -13.37
CA THR A 432 -6.94 -15.40 -13.19
C THR A 432 -6.17 -14.35 -12.38
N GLN A 433 -6.62 -13.09 -12.42
CA GLN A 433 -6.20 -12.13 -11.40
C GLN A 433 -6.83 -12.46 -10.05
N GLU A 434 -6.18 -12.12 -8.94
CA GLU A 434 -6.65 -12.42 -7.57
C GLU A 434 -8.10 -12.00 -7.34
N GLU A 435 -8.49 -10.83 -7.86
CA GLU A 435 -9.84 -10.28 -7.73
C GLU A 435 -10.91 -11.07 -8.51
N LEU A 436 -10.49 -11.84 -9.52
CA LEU A 436 -11.38 -12.59 -10.41
C LEU A 436 -11.46 -14.08 -10.06
N THR A 437 -10.52 -14.61 -9.27
CA THR A 437 -10.45 -16.04 -8.90
C THR A 437 -11.74 -16.57 -8.27
N PRO A 438 -12.41 -15.88 -7.32
CA PRO A 438 -13.66 -16.40 -6.75
C PRO A 438 -14.75 -16.62 -7.81
N ARG A 439 -14.88 -15.68 -8.75
CA ARG A 439 -15.87 -15.76 -9.82
C ARG A 439 -15.58 -16.87 -10.83
N ALA A 440 -14.30 -17.19 -11.05
CA ALA A 440 -13.91 -18.32 -11.89
C ALA A 440 -14.18 -19.65 -11.18
N LYS A 441 -13.90 -19.76 -9.87
CA LYS A 441 -14.22 -20.94 -9.05
C LYS A 441 -15.72 -21.26 -9.09
N ASP A 442 -16.58 -20.24 -8.98
CA ASP A 442 -18.04 -20.43 -9.08
C ASP A 442 -18.49 -21.00 -10.43
N LYS A 443 -17.76 -20.72 -11.52
CA LYS A 443 -18.11 -21.15 -12.87
C LYS A 443 -17.55 -22.52 -13.27
N SER A 444 -16.37 -22.86 -12.76
CA SER A 444 -15.68 -24.12 -13.05
C SER A 444 -15.03 -24.67 -11.77
N PRO A 445 -15.83 -25.20 -10.84
CA PRO A 445 -15.32 -25.71 -9.56
C PRO A 445 -14.45 -26.97 -9.71
N SER A 446 -14.57 -27.73 -10.80
CA SER A 446 -13.78 -28.95 -11.05
C SER A 446 -12.39 -28.66 -11.65
N ALA A 447 -12.09 -27.40 -11.95
CA ALA A 447 -10.81 -26.95 -12.49
C ALA A 447 -9.83 -26.55 -11.38
N ILE A 448 -8.54 -26.59 -11.68
CA ILE A 448 -7.47 -26.13 -10.78
C ILE A 448 -7.29 -24.62 -10.99
N HIS A 449 -7.35 -23.82 -9.94
CA HIS A 449 -7.28 -22.35 -10.04
C HIS A 449 -5.97 -21.79 -9.51
N VAL A 450 -5.32 -20.95 -10.32
CA VAL A 450 -4.13 -20.20 -9.96
C VAL A 450 -4.37 -18.71 -10.12
N SER A 451 -4.03 -17.93 -9.09
CA SER A 451 -4.12 -16.47 -9.09
C SER A 451 -2.77 -15.84 -9.41
N VAL A 452 -2.79 -14.77 -10.20
CA VAL A 452 -1.61 -13.92 -10.50
C VAL A 452 -1.93 -12.45 -10.26
N ASP A 453 -0.96 -11.67 -9.80
CA ASP A 453 -1.17 -10.23 -9.58
C ASP A 453 -1.36 -9.48 -10.92
N ASN A 454 -0.58 -9.88 -11.93
CA ASN A 454 -0.58 -9.27 -13.24
C ASN A 454 -0.25 -10.29 -14.33
N PHE A 455 -1.04 -10.30 -15.41
CA PHE A 455 -0.85 -11.21 -16.54
C PHE A 455 0.45 -10.99 -17.32
N LEU A 456 1.07 -9.82 -17.23
CA LEU A 456 2.26 -9.47 -18.03
C LEU A 456 3.59 -9.82 -17.37
N ALA A 457 3.63 -10.01 -16.05
CA ALA A 457 4.88 -10.01 -15.29
C ALA A 457 4.83 -10.85 -14.00
N SER A 458 4.31 -12.07 -14.05
CA SER A 458 4.30 -12.95 -12.87
C SER A 458 5.44 -13.99 -12.91
N SER A 459 6.21 -14.06 -11.82
CA SER A 459 7.12 -15.19 -11.52
C SER A 459 6.37 -16.53 -11.47
N ARG A 460 5.07 -16.47 -11.16
CA ARG A 460 4.13 -17.60 -11.12
C ARG A 460 4.12 -18.44 -12.40
N TYR A 461 4.43 -17.88 -13.56
CA TYR A 461 4.47 -18.67 -14.80
C TYR A 461 5.60 -19.69 -14.82
N ASP A 462 6.75 -19.35 -14.23
CA ASP A 462 7.85 -20.31 -14.12
C ASP A 462 7.53 -21.40 -13.09
N GLU A 463 6.84 -21.04 -12.00
CA GLU A 463 6.28 -22.01 -11.04
C GLU A 463 5.31 -22.97 -11.74
N ILE A 464 4.33 -22.46 -12.50
CA ILE A 464 3.35 -23.30 -13.23
C ILE A 464 4.07 -24.26 -14.18
N VAL A 465 5.06 -23.79 -14.95
CA VAL A 465 5.79 -24.66 -15.89
C VAL A 465 6.63 -25.70 -15.16
N ALA A 466 7.33 -25.32 -14.09
CA ALA A 466 8.07 -26.24 -13.24
C ALA A 466 7.16 -27.31 -12.63
N SER A 467 5.92 -26.96 -12.29
CA SER A 467 4.94 -27.93 -11.81
C SER A 467 4.47 -28.91 -12.87
N LEU A 468 4.19 -28.42 -14.07
CA LEU A 468 3.72 -29.25 -15.16
C LEU A 468 4.79 -30.23 -15.66
N THR A 469 6.09 -29.90 -15.49
CA THR A 469 7.20 -30.83 -15.76
C THR A 469 7.51 -31.77 -14.58
N GLY A 470 6.78 -31.67 -13.47
CA GLY A 470 6.96 -32.50 -12.27
C GLY A 470 8.06 -32.02 -11.31
N ALA A 471 8.62 -30.82 -11.51
CA ALA A 471 9.70 -30.29 -10.69
C ALA A 471 9.23 -29.64 -9.36
N SER A 472 7.96 -29.23 -9.21
CA SER A 472 7.40 -28.66 -7.95
C SER A 472 5.86 -28.57 -7.99
N PRO A 473 5.06 -29.04 -7.01
CA PRO A 473 3.58 -28.97 -7.08
C PRO A 473 2.98 -27.54 -7.07
N ILE A 474 1.79 -27.34 -7.67
CA ILE A 474 1.01 -26.09 -7.56
C ILE A 474 0.20 -26.11 -6.25
N ALA A 475 0.29 -25.03 -5.46
CA ALA A 475 -0.52 -24.85 -4.25
C ALA A 475 -1.95 -24.39 -4.59
N GLU A 476 -2.96 -25.20 -4.23
CA GLU A 476 -4.37 -24.80 -4.27
C GLU A 476 -4.95 -24.71 -2.85
N ILE A 477 -5.91 -23.78 -2.66
CA ILE A 477 -6.39 -23.28 -1.37
C ILE A 477 -7.66 -24.01 -0.95
N GLU A 478 -7.58 -24.92 0.04
CA GLU A 478 -8.69 -25.27 0.96
C GLU A 478 -8.22 -26.04 2.23
N GLY A 479 -8.71 -25.62 3.41
CA GLY A 479 -9.01 -26.42 4.63
C GLY A 479 -7.94 -27.25 5.38
N ASP A 480 -7.64 -26.83 6.62
CA ASP A 480 -7.12 -27.55 7.83
C ASP A 480 -5.97 -28.61 7.78
N ILE A 481 -4.79 -28.22 8.34
CA ILE A 481 -3.83 -28.88 9.30
C ILE A 481 -3.44 -30.37 9.05
N PRO A 482 -2.14 -30.86 9.11
CA PRO A 482 -0.93 -30.39 9.86
C PRO A 482 0.51 -30.52 9.22
N THR A 483 1.44 -29.72 9.78
CA THR A 483 2.86 -29.92 10.22
C THR A 483 3.93 -30.80 9.47
N SER A 484 5.10 -30.16 9.23
CA SER A 484 6.51 -30.65 9.03
C SER A 484 6.91 -31.21 7.63
N ALA A 485 8.11 -31.05 7.05
CA ALA A 485 9.50 -30.71 7.49
C ALA A 485 10.35 -30.14 6.29
N PRO A 486 11.60 -29.65 6.48
CA PRO A 486 12.30 -28.75 5.55
C PRO A 486 13.28 -29.43 4.55
N VAL A 487 13.59 -28.73 3.44
CA VAL A 487 14.45 -29.21 2.33
C VAL A 487 15.78 -28.42 2.27
N ASP A 488 16.88 -29.17 2.21
CA ASP A 488 18.28 -28.75 2.06
C ASP A 488 18.58 -28.06 0.71
N SER A 489 19.42 -27.02 0.72
CA SER A 489 19.91 -26.33 -0.47
C SER A 489 21.44 -26.44 -0.60
N GLN A 490 21.89 -26.79 -1.81
CA GLN A 490 23.26 -27.14 -2.17
C GLN A 490 24.27 -25.99 -1.92
N GLU A 491 25.39 -26.33 -1.28
CA GLU A 491 26.53 -25.44 -0.98
C GLU A 491 27.31 -25.07 -2.26
N SER A 492 27.45 -23.78 -2.54
CA SER A 492 28.40 -23.23 -3.53
C SER A 492 29.62 -22.67 -2.79
N ASP A 493 30.82 -23.01 -3.27
CA ASP A 493 32.11 -22.64 -2.66
C ASP A 493 32.47 -21.18 -2.97
N LEU A 494 32.16 -20.29 -2.02
CA LEU A 494 32.30 -18.83 -2.15
C LEU A 494 33.72 -18.32 -1.83
N ASN A 495 34.67 -19.20 -1.50
CA ASN A 495 36.02 -18.81 -1.07
C ASN A 495 36.92 -18.33 -2.21
N HIS A 496 36.55 -18.55 -3.47
CA HIS A 496 37.39 -18.28 -4.65
C HIS A 496 36.82 -17.18 -5.56
N ILE A 497 36.25 -16.12 -4.98
CA ILE A 497 35.67 -15.00 -5.74
C ILE A 497 36.65 -13.82 -5.82
N ASP A 498 37.06 -13.50 -7.03
CA ASP A 498 38.00 -12.42 -7.37
C ASP A 498 37.29 -11.08 -7.62
N ALA A 499 36.00 -11.09 -7.98
CA ALA A 499 35.22 -9.87 -8.22
C ALA A 499 33.70 -10.11 -8.07
N VAL A 500 32.99 -9.06 -7.66
CA VAL A 500 31.51 -9.02 -7.63
C VAL A 500 31.00 -7.98 -8.64
N VAL A 501 30.07 -8.37 -9.50
CA VAL A 501 29.53 -7.51 -10.57
C VAL A 501 28.02 -7.41 -10.42
N VAL A 502 27.48 -6.20 -10.29
CA VAL A 502 26.03 -5.97 -10.27
C VAL A 502 25.54 -5.74 -11.70
N ALA A 503 24.75 -6.69 -12.21
CA ALA A 503 24.20 -6.64 -13.55
C ALA A 503 22.96 -5.74 -13.64
N TYR A 504 22.85 -4.96 -14.72
CA TYR A 504 21.64 -4.19 -15.01
C TYR A 504 21.24 -4.23 -16.48
N GLY A 505 19.92 -4.24 -16.71
CA GLY A 505 19.32 -4.01 -18.03
C GLY A 505 19.24 -2.50 -18.34
N LYS A 506 18.05 -1.92 -18.22
CA LYS A 506 17.83 -0.46 -18.43
C LYS A 506 18.07 0.40 -17.18
N ALA A 507 17.95 -0.19 -15.99
CA ALA A 507 17.92 0.54 -14.71
C ALA A 507 19.33 0.63 -14.06
N GLN A 508 20.22 1.43 -14.64
CA GLN A 508 21.60 1.59 -14.15
C GLN A 508 21.67 2.10 -12.70
N GLY A 509 20.80 3.05 -12.31
CA GLY A 509 20.83 3.66 -10.98
C GLY A 509 20.63 2.66 -9.83
N THR A 510 19.74 1.69 -10.01
CA THR A 510 19.49 0.64 -9.00
C THR A 510 20.73 -0.25 -8.81
N ALA A 511 21.43 -0.59 -9.89
CA ALA A 511 22.68 -1.34 -9.80
C ALA A 511 23.82 -0.54 -9.17
N THR A 512 23.92 0.76 -9.44
CA THR A 512 24.89 1.63 -8.77
C THR A 512 24.64 1.70 -7.26
N MET A 513 23.39 1.83 -6.84
CA MET A 513 23.03 1.79 -5.41
C MET A 513 23.38 0.44 -4.77
N GLY A 514 23.06 -0.68 -5.41
CA GLY A 514 23.42 -2.01 -4.92
C GLY A 514 24.93 -2.22 -4.81
N CYS A 515 25.69 -1.74 -5.80
CA CYS A 515 27.15 -1.76 -5.80
C CYS A 515 27.72 -1.01 -4.59
N GLU A 516 27.19 0.19 -4.28
CA GLU A 516 27.60 0.94 -3.08
C GLU A 516 27.22 0.23 -1.77
N THR A 517 26.03 -0.40 -1.70
CA THR A 517 25.63 -1.22 -0.54
C THR A 517 26.63 -2.36 -0.30
N ILE A 518 27.01 -3.10 -1.34
CA ILE A 518 27.98 -4.19 -1.23
C ILE A 518 29.36 -3.66 -0.83
N ARG A 519 29.83 -2.55 -1.43
CA ARG A 519 31.10 -1.91 -1.04
C ARG A 519 31.11 -1.48 0.42
N ALA A 520 30.01 -0.94 0.92
CA ALA A 520 29.89 -0.56 2.33
C ALA A 520 29.99 -1.79 3.26
N ILE A 521 29.31 -2.89 2.91
CA ILE A 521 29.39 -4.17 3.65
C ILE A 521 30.82 -4.73 3.62
N PHE A 522 31.46 -4.77 2.44
CA PHE A 522 32.83 -5.25 2.27
C PHE A 522 33.84 -4.43 3.05
N ARG A 523 33.71 -3.09 3.03
CA ARG A 523 34.55 -2.19 3.83
C ARG A 523 34.40 -2.44 5.33
N ASN A 524 33.16 -2.68 5.80
CA ASN A 524 32.90 -2.96 7.21
C ASN A 524 33.46 -4.33 7.65
N LYS A 525 33.48 -5.31 6.74
CA LYS A 525 34.02 -6.66 6.98
C LYS A 525 35.48 -6.85 6.52
N ASN A 526 36.19 -5.79 6.13
CA ASN A 526 37.58 -5.85 5.61
C ASN A 526 37.79 -6.79 4.39
N ILE A 527 36.75 -7.00 3.58
CA ILE A 527 36.81 -7.81 2.35
C ILE A 527 37.39 -6.94 1.22
N ARG A 528 38.46 -7.40 0.55
CA ARG A 528 39.18 -6.66 -0.51
C ARG A 528 38.79 -7.07 -1.94
N ILE A 529 37.58 -7.60 -2.11
CA ILE A 529 37.08 -8.01 -3.42
C ILE A 529 36.52 -6.78 -4.15
N PRO A 530 36.96 -6.48 -5.39
CA PRO A 530 36.42 -5.39 -6.20
C PRO A 530 34.95 -5.60 -6.53
N VAL A 531 34.16 -4.54 -6.40
CA VAL A 531 32.73 -4.52 -6.76
C VAL A 531 32.51 -3.50 -7.87
N SER A 532 31.89 -3.91 -8.97
CA SER A 532 31.59 -3.04 -10.13
C SER A 532 30.16 -3.26 -10.64
N THR A 533 29.71 -2.40 -11.56
CA THR A 533 28.43 -2.55 -12.26
C THR A 533 28.70 -2.83 -13.73
N ALA A 534 27.92 -3.72 -14.36
CA ALA A 534 28.03 -3.99 -15.80
C ALA A 534 26.64 -4.11 -16.44
N LYS A 535 26.52 -3.62 -17.68
CA LYS A 535 25.31 -3.80 -18.47
C LYS A 535 25.23 -5.26 -18.96
N ILE A 536 24.03 -5.82 -19.08
CA ILE A 536 23.85 -7.22 -19.53
C ILE A 536 24.59 -7.53 -20.85
N SER A 537 24.63 -6.57 -21.79
CA SER A 537 25.35 -6.71 -23.06
C SER A 537 26.87 -6.80 -22.95
N GLU A 538 27.45 -6.35 -21.83
CA GLU A 538 28.90 -6.30 -21.57
C GLU A 538 29.35 -7.41 -20.60
N LEU A 539 28.41 -8.22 -20.08
CA LEU A 539 28.71 -9.30 -19.13
C LEU A 539 29.62 -10.40 -19.69
N GLY A 540 29.79 -10.48 -21.01
CA GLY A 540 30.73 -11.41 -21.64
C GLY A 540 32.17 -11.26 -21.14
N GLU A 541 32.59 -10.06 -20.74
CA GLU A 541 33.93 -9.80 -20.15
C GLU A 541 34.08 -10.38 -18.74
N PHE A 542 32.97 -10.69 -18.08
CA PHE A 542 32.91 -11.17 -16.69
C PHE A 542 32.54 -12.66 -16.59
N ASN A 543 32.59 -13.40 -17.71
CA ASN A 543 32.19 -14.80 -17.79
C ASN A 543 33.28 -15.76 -17.23
N SER A 544 33.40 -15.86 -15.90
CA SER A 544 34.40 -16.70 -15.23
C SER A 544 33.90 -17.23 -13.88
N LYS A 545 34.34 -18.44 -13.49
CA LYS A 545 33.93 -19.12 -12.24
C LYS A 545 34.28 -18.38 -10.95
N ASN A 546 35.30 -17.51 -11.02
CA ASN A 546 35.75 -16.71 -9.88
C ASN A 546 35.03 -15.35 -9.82
N ILE A 547 34.04 -15.10 -10.68
CA ILE A 547 33.28 -13.85 -10.70
C ILE A 547 31.86 -14.16 -10.22
N MET A 548 31.38 -13.35 -9.29
CA MET A 548 29.99 -13.39 -8.85
C MET A 548 29.19 -12.27 -9.48
N ILE A 549 28.10 -12.63 -10.15
CA ILE A 549 27.17 -11.69 -10.75
C ILE A 549 25.91 -11.59 -9.88
N VAL A 550 25.64 -10.38 -9.39
CA VAL A 550 24.45 -10.04 -8.62
C VAL A 550 23.37 -9.53 -9.57
N THR A 551 22.20 -10.15 -9.57
CA THR A 551 21.08 -9.75 -10.45
C THR A 551 19.73 -10.00 -9.80
N THR A 552 18.66 -9.43 -10.36
CA THR A 552 17.29 -9.69 -9.92
C THR A 552 16.69 -10.90 -10.59
N ILE A 553 15.68 -11.50 -9.96
CA ILE A 553 14.91 -12.64 -10.51
C ILE A 553 14.43 -12.34 -11.95
N SER A 554 13.95 -11.11 -12.19
CA SER A 554 13.47 -10.66 -13.50
C SER A 554 14.53 -10.65 -14.61
N LEU A 555 15.81 -10.52 -14.27
CA LEU A 555 16.93 -10.44 -15.22
C LEU A 555 17.79 -11.71 -15.22
N GLN A 556 17.47 -12.69 -14.38
CA GLN A 556 18.27 -13.90 -14.17
C GLN A 556 18.56 -14.64 -15.48
N ALA A 557 17.55 -14.88 -16.30
CA ALA A 557 17.70 -15.66 -17.53
C ALA A 557 18.64 -14.97 -18.55
N GLU A 558 18.49 -13.66 -18.74
CA GLU A 558 19.34 -12.87 -19.63
C GLU A 558 20.79 -12.83 -19.13
N VAL A 559 20.98 -12.67 -17.83
CA VAL A 559 22.29 -12.61 -17.17
C VAL A 559 23.01 -13.96 -17.24
N GLN A 560 22.29 -15.06 -16.97
CA GLN A 560 22.85 -16.41 -17.07
C GLN A 560 23.23 -16.78 -18.51
N GLN A 561 22.47 -16.31 -19.50
CA GLN A 561 22.82 -16.49 -20.90
C GLN A 561 24.08 -15.69 -21.31
N ALA A 562 24.24 -14.48 -20.77
CA ALA A 562 25.36 -13.59 -21.11
C ALA A 562 26.70 -14.04 -20.48
N ALA A 563 26.67 -14.65 -19.29
CA ALA A 563 27.88 -15.05 -18.56
C ALA A 563 27.75 -16.42 -17.84
N PRO A 564 27.49 -17.51 -18.58
CA PRO A 564 27.06 -18.81 -18.03
C PRO A 564 28.06 -19.51 -17.10
N ASN A 565 29.34 -19.17 -17.17
CA ASN A 565 30.38 -19.80 -16.33
C ASN A 565 30.58 -19.07 -14.99
N SER A 566 29.83 -18.01 -14.70
CA SER A 566 29.96 -17.21 -13.49
C SER A 566 29.10 -17.76 -12.34
N GLN A 567 29.40 -17.35 -11.12
CA GLN A 567 28.52 -17.59 -9.97
C GLN A 567 27.42 -16.52 -9.94
N PHE A 568 26.22 -16.87 -9.51
CA PHE A 568 25.08 -15.94 -9.49
C PHE A 568 24.53 -15.77 -8.09
N LEU A 569 24.33 -14.52 -7.68
CA LEU A 569 23.52 -14.17 -6.51
C LEU A 569 22.23 -13.52 -7.00
N ILE A 570 21.13 -14.27 -6.91
CA ILE A 570 19.80 -13.79 -7.29
C ILE A 570 19.15 -13.12 -6.09
N VAL A 571 18.72 -11.87 -6.25
CA VAL A 571 18.14 -11.08 -5.16
C VAL A 571 16.81 -10.46 -5.58
N ASP A 572 15.89 -10.27 -4.64
CA ASP A 572 14.60 -9.63 -4.93
C ASP A 572 14.76 -8.14 -5.26
N SER A 573 15.77 -7.50 -4.66
CA SER A 573 16.10 -6.09 -4.86
C SER A 573 17.61 -5.88 -4.84
N LEU A 574 18.12 -5.11 -5.81
CA LEU A 574 19.53 -4.72 -5.83
C LEU A 574 19.87 -3.68 -4.75
N VAL A 575 18.89 -2.92 -4.25
CA VAL A 575 19.17 -1.80 -3.32
C VAL A 575 19.30 -2.30 -1.88
N THR A 576 18.40 -3.21 -1.47
CA THR A 576 18.32 -3.75 -0.12
C THR A 576 17.99 -5.22 -0.17
N THR A 577 18.93 -6.05 0.25
CA THR A 577 18.71 -7.50 0.35
C THR A 577 19.59 -8.09 1.47
N PRO A 578 19.06 -8.99 2.30
CA PRO A 578 19.84 -9.69 3.31
C PRO A 578 20.88 -10.64 2.68
N GLU A 579 20.72 -10.98 1.40
CA GLU A 579 21.64 -11.85 0.68
C GLU A 579 23.05 -11.26 0.56
N TYR A 580 23.21 -9.94 0.60
CA TYR A 580 24.55 -9.32 0.61
C TYR A 580 25.31 -9.59 1.91
N ASP A 581 24.62 -9.57 3.05
CA ASP A 581 25.23 -9.88 4.34
C ASP A 581 25.58 -11.37 4.44
N LYS A 582 24.71 -12.25 3.94
CA LYS A 582 24.96 -13.70 3.85
C LYS A 582 26.14 -14.01 2.93
N MET A 583 26.17 -13.41 1.74
CA MET A 583 27.28 -13.51 0.79
C MET A 583 28.58 -13.07 1.45
N ALA A 584 28.61 -11.88 2.06
CA ALA A 584 29.81 -11.35 2.70
C ALA A 584 30.23 -12.17 3.94
N ALA A 585 29.29 -12.77 4.68
CA ALA A 585 29.61 -13.68 5.79
C ALA A 585 30.22 -15.00 5.29
N ARG A 586 29.78 -15.50 4.13
CA ARG A 586 30.31 -16.74 3.54
C ARG A 586 31.67 -16.54 2.84
N MET A 587 31.95 -15.35 2.33
CA MET A 587 33.28 -14.97 1.81
C MET A 587 34.32 -14.72 2.93
N TYR A 588 33.87 -14.62 4.18
CA TYR A 588 34.72 -14.37 5.35
C TYR A 588 35.15 -15.69 6.01
N LYS A 589 35.99 -16.45 5.31
CA LYS A 589 36.81 -17.54 5.83
C LYS A 589 38.24 -17.34 5.34
#